data_AF-A0A383ECU0-F1
#
_entry.id   AF-A0A383ECU0-F1
#
_cell.length_a   1.000
_cell.length_b   1.000
_cell.length_c   1.000
_cell.angle_alpha   90.00
_cell.angle_beta   90.00
_cell.angle_gamma   90.00
#
_symmetry.space_group_name_H-M   'P 1'
#
loop_
_entity.id
_entity.type
_entity.pdbx_description
1 polymer ?
#
loop_
_entity_poly.entity_id
_entity_poly.type
_entity_poly.pdbx_seq_one_letter_code
_entity_poly.pdbx_strand_id
1 'polypeptide(L)'
;IALIRPGPIQGGSVHPYIRRRNGQEEVTYLHPLCENALAKTLGIPLFQEQLMQLAIDVAGFTAAEADRLRQSMGSKRSHTRMEALHQRFLDGAGEREVPSDVAEQVWQKLAAFADYGFPESHAVSFAHLVYASCWLKFHHPAAFCAGLLNAQPMGFYSPHTLAQDARRHGVEVRTPDLNQSEADATLEPGASDRGTREVLDVPAPTGPALRMGIGSVRGVGRNLAAAITAA
;
A
#
# COMPACT_ATOMS: atom_id res chain seq x y z
N ILE A 1 -2.11 -2.94 -0.23
CA ILE A 1 -0.90 -3.18 -1.05
C ILE A 1 -0.95 -4.56 -1.72
N ALA A 2 -1.02 -5.66 -0.95
CA ALA A 2 -1.02 -7.01 -1.54
C ALA A 2 -2.27 -7.36 -2.38
N LEU A 3 -3.46 -6.86 -2.01
CA LEU A 3 -4.74 -7.21 -2.65
C LEU A 3 -4.96 -6.63 -4.05
N ILE A 4 -4.55 -5.38 -4.30
CA ILE A 4 -4.82 -4.69 -5.57
C ILE A 4 -3.70 -4.99 -6.57
N ARG A 5 -3.67 -6.23 -7.07
CA ARG A 5 -2.70 -6.73 -8.06
C ARG A 5 -3.43 -7.68 -9.03
N PRO A 6 -2.95 -7.86 -10.28
CA PRO A 6 -3.63 -8.73 -11.26
C PRO A 6 -3.93 -10.13 -10.74
N GLY A 7 -2.98 -10.71 -10.00
CA GLY A 7 -3.09 -12.04 -9.39
C GLY A 7 -4.28 -12.25 -8.45
N PRO A 8 -4.32 -11.60 -7.28
CA PRO A 8 -5.44 -11.74 -6.33
C PRO A 8 -6.81 -11.36 -6.92
N ILE A 9 -6.85 -10.47 -7.91
CA ILE A 9 -8.07 -10.11 -8.64
C ILE A 9 -8.54 -11.29 -9.49
N GLN A 10 -7.65 -11.89 -10.28
CA GLN A 10 -7.95 -13.05 -11.12
C GLN A 10 -8.20 -14.32 -10.30
N GLY A 11 -7.48 -14.51 -9.20
CA GLY A 11 -7.64 -15.60 -8.23
C GLY A 11 -8.84 -15.43 -7.30
N GLY A 12 -9.74 -14.47 -7.57
CA GLY A 12 -11.02 -14.33 -6.88
C GLY A 12 -10.94 -14.02 -5.39
N SER A 13 -9.79 -13.57 -4.88
CA SER A 13 -9.52 -13.47 -3.44
C SER A 13 -9.83 -12.09 -2.86
N VAL A 14 -9.93 -11.06 -3.70
CA VAL A 14 -10.24 -9.68 -3.27
C VAL A 14 -11.66 -9.56 -2.69
N HIS A 15 -12.67 -10.06 -3.40
CA HIS A 15 -14.06 -9.91 -2.98
C HIS A 15 -14.40 -10.67 -1.68
N PRO A 16 -13.99 -11.95 -1.50
CA PRO A 16 -14.16 -12.64 -0.23
C PRO A 16 -13.51 -11.90 0.94
N TYR A 17 -12.28 -11.40 0.77
CA TYR A 17 -11.62 -10.62 1.82
C TYR A 17 -12.44 -9.39 2.22
N ILE A 18 -12.93 -8.61 1.25
CA ILE A 18 -13.73 -7.40 1.51
C ILE A 18 -15.05 -7.74 2.21
N ARG A 19 -15.78 -8.76 1.73
CA ARG A 19 -17.05 -9.17 2.35
C ARG A 19 -16.85 -9.62 3.79
N ARG A 20 -15.83 -10.45 4.05
CA ARG A 20 -15.48 -10.90 5.41
C ARG A 20 -15.08 -9.72 6.29
N ARG A 21 -14.26 -8.79 5.79
CA ARG A 21 -13.85 -7.59 6.53
C ARG A 21 -15.02 -6.69 6.88
N ASN A 22 -16.05 -6.65 6.03
CA ASN A 22 -17.27 -5.88 6.24
C ASN A 22 -18.37 -6.63 7.02
N GLY A 23 -18.10 -7.86 7.49
CA GLY A 23 -19.09 -8.68 8.20
C GLY A 23 -20.24 -9.20 7.32
N GLN A 24 -20.07 -9.20 6.00
CA GLN A 24 -21.07 -9.67 5.03
C GLN A 24 -20.92 -11.16 4.68
N GLU A 25 -19.84 -11.79 5.15
CA GLU A 25 -19.51 -13.20 4.97
C GLU A 25 -18.76 -13.66 6.22
N GLU A 26 -19.09 -14.84 6.75
CA GLU A 26 -18.36 -15.40 7.89
C GLU A 26 -16.92 -15.80 7.51
N VAL A 27 -16.01 -15.67 8.46
CA VAL A 27 -14.63 -16.14 8.29
C VAL A 27 -14.62 -17.65 8.45
N THR A 28 -14.29 -18.35 7.37
CA THR A 28 -14.17 -19.81 7.34
C THR A 28 -12.76 -20.25 6.94
N TYR A 29 -12.38 -21.43 7.42
CA TYR A 29 -11.12 -22.10 7.10
C TYR A 29 -11.43 -23.50 6.56
N LEU A 30 -10.59 -24.00 5.65
CA LEU A 30 -10.72 -25.36 5.13
C LEU A 30 -10.45 -26.42 6.21
N HIS A 31 -9.58 -26.08 7.17
CA HIS A 31 -9.21 -26.93 8.30
C HIS A 31 -8.80 -26.04 9.49
N PRO A 32 -8.99 -26.46 10.75
CA PRO A 32 -8.52 -25.71 11.92
C PRO A 32 -7.03 -25.36 11.87
N LEU A 33 -6.20 -26.26 11.32
CA LEU A 33 -4.75 -26.01 11.15
C LEU A 33 -4.44 -24.84 10.19
N CYS A 34 -5.38 -24.40 9.36
CA CYS A 34 -5.18 -23.24 8.50
C CYS A 34 -5.35 -21.91 9.26
N GLU A 35 -5.97 -21.91 10.43
CA GLU A 35 -6.34 -20.70 11.15
C GLU A 35 -5.12 -19.88 11.57
N ASN A 36 -4.09 -20.53 12.13
CA ASN A 36 -2.86 -19.87 12.56
C ASN A 36 -2.23 -19.03 11.42
N ALA A 37 -2.15 -19.60 10.21
CA ALA A 37 -1.60 -18.92 9.05
C ALA A 37 -2.53 -17.82 8.48
N LEU A 38 -3.85 -18.02 8.52
CA LEU A 38 -4.81 -17.21 7.76
C LEU A 38 -5.69 -16.27 8.59
N ALA A 39 -5.64 -16.33 9.92
CA ALA A 39 -6.50 -15.52 10.79
C ALA A 39 -6.36 -14.01 10.55
N LYS A 40 -5.11 -13.53 10.42
CA LYS A 40 -4.82 -12.10 10.16
C LYS A 40 -5.42 -11.59 8.84
N THR A 41 -5.66 -12.50 7.89
CA THR A 41 -6.20 -12.19 6.57
C THR A 41 -7.58 -12.79 6.35
N LEU A 42 -8.32 -13.06 7.43
CA LEU A 42 -9.72 -13.48 7.40
C LEU A 42 -9.93 -14.77 6.58
N GLY A 43 -9.03 -15.74 6.72
CA GLY A 43 -9.11 -17.02 6.01
C GLY A 43 -8.71 -16.96 4.53
N ILE A 44 -8.20 -15.82 4.06
CA ILE A 44 -7.77 -15.63 2.67
C ILE A 44 -6.23 -15.62 2.61
N PRO A 45 -5.58 -16.54 1.90
CA PRO A 45 -4.13 -16.47 1.71
C PRO A 45 -3.78 -15.21 0.89
N LEU A 46 -2.80 -14.42 1.35
CA LEU A 46 -2.37 -13.20 0.66
C LEU A 46 -0.85 -13.07 0.56
N PHE A 47 -0.11 -13.63 1.53
CA PHE A 47 1.34 -13.48 1.63
C PHE A 47 2.10 -14.79 1.46
N GLN A 48 3.34 -14.69 0.98
CA GLN A 48 4.23 -15.85 0.81
C GLN A 48 4.50 -16.56 2.14
N GLU A 49 4.69 -15.79 3.20
CA GLU A 49 4.93 -16.27 4.55
C GLU A 49 3.73 -17.08 5.08
N GLN A 50 2.50 -16.75 4.69
CA GLN A 50 1.32 -17.54 5.03
C GLN A 50 1.29 -18.89 4.30
N LEU A 51 1.74 -18.95 3.04
CA LEU A 51 1.82 -20.19 2.28
C LEU A 51 2.84 -21.14 2.92
N MET A 52 3.98 -20.59 3.34
CA MET A 52 4.99 -21.33 4.09
C MET A 52 4.43 -21.85 5.42
N GLN A 53 3.75 -20.99 6.18
CA GLN A 53 3.14 -21.37 7.45
C GLN A 53 2.04 -22.44 7.27
N LEU A 54 1.23 -22.35 6.22
CA LEU A 54 0.25 -23.40 5.88
C LEU A 54 0.93 -24.75 5.60
N ALA A 55 2.02 -24.78 4.85
CA ALA A 55 2.75 -26.03 4.61
C ALA A 55 3.33 -26.62 5.91
N ILE A 56 3.79 -25.77 6.82
CA ILE A 56 4.27 -26.18 8.14
C ILE A 56 3.12 -26.70 9.00
N ASP A 57 1.98 -26.02 9.03
CA ASP A 57 0.84 -26.31 9.93
C ASP A 57 -0.04 -27.45 9.42
N VAL A 58 -0.22 -27.59 8.10
CA VAL A 58 -1.09 -28.61 7.51
C VAL A 58 -0.30 -29.89 7.20
N ALA A 59 0.93 -29.79 6.70
CA ALA A 59 1.69 -30.94 6.19
C ALA A 59 3.00 -31.25 6.95
N GLY A 60 3.28 -30.50 8.02
CA GLY A 60 4.48 -30.73 8.83
C GLY A 60 5.79 -30.51 8.09
N PHE A 61 5.81 -29.55 7.17
CA PHE A 61 7.06 -29.13 6.55
C PHE A 61 7.99 -28.52 7.61
N THR A 62 9.28 -28.80 7.47
CA THR A 62 10.33 -28.03 8.11
C THR A 62 10.43 -26.64 7.48
N ALA A 63 11.04 -25.67 8.17
CA ALA A 63 11.28 -24.34 7.60
C ALA A 63 12.04 -24.39 6.27
N ALA A 64 12.97 -25.35 6.11
CA ALA A 64 13.72 -25.56 4.89
C ALA A 64 12.88 -26.17 3.74
N GLU A 65 11.89 -27.00 4.03
CA GLU A 65 10.93 -27.48 3.03
C GLU A 65 9.95 -26.38 2.63
N ALA A 66 9.48 -25.58 3.60
CA ALA A 66 8.60 -24.45 3.33
C ALA A 66 9.28 -23.38 2.47
N ASP A 67 10.56 -23.06 2.70
CA ASP A 67 11.28 -22.13 1.81
C ASP A 67 11.54 -22.76 0.43
N ARG A 68 11.80 -24.07 0.34
CA ARG A 68 11.88 -24.77 -0.96
C ARG A 68 10.57 -24.69 -1.75
N LEU A 69 9.42 -24.76 -1.07
CA LEU A 69 8.12 -24.51 -1.67
C LEU A 69 8.05 -23.09 -2.24
N ARG A 70 8.34 -22.06 -1.43
CA ARG A 70 8.37 -20.66 -1.87
C ARG A 70 9.29 -20.43 -3.08
N GLN A 71 10.48 -21.03 -3.09
CA GLN A 71 11.41 -20.90 -4.21
C GLN A 71 10.92 -21.60 -5.48
N SER A 72 10.21 -22.72 -5.33
CA SER A 72 9.69 -23.49 -6.47
C SER A 72 8.58 -22.76 -7.20
N MET A 73 7.78 -21.97 -6.46
CA MET A 73 6.69 -21.14 -6.97
C MET A 73 7.15 -20.06 -7.97
N GLY A 74 8.37 -19.52 -7.84
CA GLY A 74 8.88 -18.46 -8.73
C GLY A 74 9.77 -18.92 -9.89
N SER A 75 9.94 -20.23 -10.11
CA SER A 75 10.99 -20.76 -10.99
C SER A 75 10.50 -21.21 -12.37
N LYS A 76 11.34 -21.07 -13.42
CA LYS A 76 11.06 -21.59 -14.79
C LYS A 76 10.89 -23.13 -14.86
N ARG A 77 11.26 -23.86 -13.80
CA ARG A 77 11.10 -25.32 -13.66
C ARG A 77 10.07 -25.67 -12.58
N SER A 78 9.05 -24.81 -12.37
CA SER A 78 8.13 -24.92 -11.23
C SER A 78 7.35 -26.22 -11.22
N HIS A 79 6.87 -26.71 -12.37
CA HIS A 79 5.94 -27.84 -12.43
C HIS A 79 6.49 -29.12 -11.78
N THR A 80 7.68 -29.59 -12.19
CA THR A 80 8.29 -30.81 -11.65
C THR A 80 8.67 -30.68 -10.16
N ARG A 81 9.06 -29.48 -9.72
CA ARG A 81 9.39 -29.23 -8.30
C ARG A 81 8.13 -29.15 -7.44
N MET A 82 7.07 -28.55 -7.96
CA MET A 82 5.78 -28.47 -7.30
C MET A 82 5.17 -29.87 -7.14
N GLU A 83 5.24 -30.71 -8.17
CA GLU A 83 4.73 -32.09 -8.13
C GLU A 83 5.42 -32.94 -7.04
N ALA A 84 6.74 -32.84 -6.91
CA ALA A 84 7.47 -33.53 -5.85
C ALA A 84 7.08 -33.05 -4.44
N LEU A 85 6.79 -31.75 -4.29
CA LEU A 85 6.33 -31.17 -3.02
C LEU A 85 4.85 -31.47 -2.75
N HIS A 86 4.05 -31.73 -3.78
CA HIS A 86 2.63 -32.08 -3.66
C HIS A 86 2.46 -33.39 -2.92
N GLN A 87 3.14 -34.46 -3.37
CA GLN A 87 3.05 -35.75 -2.69
C GLN A 87 3.51 -35.64 -1.22
N ARG A 88 4.66 -34.99 -0.99
CA ARG A 88 5.18 -34.75 0.36
C ARG A 88 4.20 -33.96 1.24
N PHE A 89 3.45 -33.02 0.65
CA PHE A 89 2.41 -32.26 1.33
C PHE A 89 1.22 -33.14 1.71
N LEU A 90 0.72 -33.97 0.79
CA LEU A 90 -0.42 -34.87 1.05
C LEU A 90 -0.07 -35.92 2.13
N ASP A 91 1.12 -36.52 2.05
CA ASP A 91 1.57 -37.52 3.03
C ASP A 91 1.61 -36.92 4.44
N GLY A 92 2.23 -35.74 4.59
CA GLY A 92 2.33 -35.06 5.87
C GLY A 92 1.00 -34.52 6.39
N ALA A 93 0.06 -34.19 5.50
CA ALA A 93 -1.31 -33.82 5.88
C ALA A 93 -2.08 -35.04 6.40
N GLY A 94 -1.89 -36.21 5.81
CA GLY A 94 -2.44 -37.48 6.28
C GLY A 94 -1.94 -37.87 7.68
N GLU A 95 -0.64 -37.68 7.95
CA GLU A 95 -0.04 -37.87 9.30
C GLU A 95 -0.65 -36.95 10.37
N ARG A 96 -1.28 -35.84 9.95
CA ARG A 96 -1.94 -34.85 10.81
C ARG A 96 -3.46 -34.95 10.77
N GLU A 97 -3.98 -36.07 10.27
CA GLU A 97 -5.41 -36.39 10.22
C GLU A 97 -6.24 -35.40 9.40
N VAL A 98 -5.60 -34.70 8.44
CA VAL A 98 -6.29 -33.82 7.51
C VAL A 98 -6.95 -34.68 6.42
N PRO A 99 -8.27 -34.56 6.18
CA PRO A 99 -8.93 -35.27 5.10
C PRO A 99 -8.27 -35.01 3.73
N SER A 100 -8.14 -36.04 2.90
CA SER A 100 -7.40 -35.95 1.64
C SER A 100 -7.99 -34.92 0.67
N ASP A 101 -9.31 -34.78 0.63
CA ASP A 101 -10.03 -33.77 -0.15
C ASP A 101 -9.76 -32.34 0.35
N VAL A 102 -9.62 -32.17 1.66
CA VAL A 102 -9.25 -30.89 2.29
C VAL A 102 -7.78 -30.55 2.02
N ALA A 103 -6.88 -31.52 2.19
CA ALA A 103 -5.46 -31.34 1.88
C ALA A 103 -5.24 -30.96 0.41
N GLU A 104 -5.95 -31.61 -0.52
CA GLU A 104 -5.89 -31.28 -1.94
C GLU A 104 -6.40 -29.86 -2.21
N GLN A 105 -7.51 -29.45 -1.60
CA GLN A 105 -8.02 -28.08 -1.73
C GLN A 105 -7.04 -27.03 -1.18
N VAL A 106 -6.38 -27.32 -0.06
CA VAL A 106 -5.33 -26.44 0.48
C VAL A 106 -4.16 -26.36 -0.50
N TRP A 107 -3.69 -27.49 -1.03
CA TRP A 107 -2.61 -27.52 -2.01
C TRP A 107 -2.95 -26.73 -3.28
N GLN A 108 -4.14 -26.90 -3.83
CA GLN A 108 -4.61 -26.14 -4.99
C GLN A 108 -4.60 -24.63 -4.72
N LYS A 109 -5.02 -24.20 -3.52
CA LYS A 109 -4.92 -22.79 -3.12
C LYS A 109 -3.45 -22.33 -3.02
N LEU A 110 -2.56 -23.14 -2.45
CA LEU A 110 -1.13 -22.83 -2.39
C LEU A 110 -0.54 -22.66 -3.80
N ALA A 111 -0.82 -23.60 -4.70
CA ALA A 111 -0.32 -23.61 -6.07
C ALA A 111 -0.88 -22.44 -6.89
N ALA A 112 -2.18 -22.11 -6.78
CA ALA A 112 -2.77 -20.97 -7.46
C ALA A 112 -2.21 -19.62 -6.97
N PHE A 113 -1.75 -19.55 -5.72
CA PHE A 113 -1.14 -18.35 -5.14
C PHE A 113 0.36 -18.22 -5.39
N ALA A 114 1.02 -19.29 -5.82
CA ALA A 114 2.45 -19.33 -6.14
C ALA A 114 2.89 -18.18 -7.05
N ASP A 115 2.09 -17.90 -8.08
CA ASP A 115 2.39 -16.89 -9.10
C ASP A 115 2.17 -15.44 -8.59
N TYR A 116 1.50 -15.28 -7.44
CA TYR A 116 0.94 -13.98 -7.02
C TYR A 116 1.23 -13.58 -5.57
N GLY A 117 1.75 -14.50 -4.76
CA GLY A 117 2.10 -14.25 -3.37
C GLY A 117 3.01 -13.03 -3.22
N PHE A 118 2.64 -12.12 -2.32
CA PHE A 118 3.42 -10.93 -2.02
C PHE A 118 4.20 -11.14 -0.71
N PRO A 119 5.48 -10.73 -0.61
CA PRO A 119 6.18 -10.81 0.68
C PRO A 119 5.51 -9.89 1.71
N GLU A 120 5.11 -10.44 2.86
CA GLU A 120 4.47 -9.70 3.95
C GLU A 120 5.41 -8.61 4.50
N SER A 121 6.68 -8.96 4.70
CA SER A 121 7.72 -8.03 5.14
C SER A 121 7.81 -6.77 4.27
N HIS A 122 7.76 -6.95 2.95
CA HIS A 122 7.74 -5.85 1.98
C HIS A 122 6.41 -5.09 2.00
N ALA A 123 5.27 -5.75 2.23
CA ALA A 123 4.00 -5.05 2.41
C ALA A 123 4.00 -4.15 3.63
N VAL A 124 4.53 -4.63 4.76
CA VAL A 124 4.56 -3.89 6.02
C VAL A 124 5.46 -2.66 5.91
N SER A 125 6.65 -2.79 5.32
CA SER A 125 7.57 -1.66 5.16
C SER A 125 6.96 -0.53 4.30
N PHE A 126 6.32 -0.88 3.18
CA PHE A 126 5.61 0.11 2.35
C PHE A 126 4.36 0.66 3.04
N ALA A 127 3.59 -0.18 3.74
CA ALA A 127 2.39 0.25 4.46
C ALA A 127 2.72 1.31 5.52
N HIS A 128 3.86 1.18 6.19
CA HIS A 128 4.33 2.18 7.15
C HIS A 128 4.53 3.56 6.50
N LEU A 129 5.21 3.62 5.35
CA LEU A 129 5.41 4.87 4.61
C LEU A 129 4.10 5.49 4.13
N VAL A 130 3.17 4.65 3.64
CA VAL A 130 1.84 5.10 3.21
C VAL A 130 1.07 5.66 4.40
N TYR A 131 1.06 4.96 5.55
CA TYR A 131 0.38 5.41 6.74
C TYR A 131 0.94 6.74 7.27
N ALA A 132 2.27 6.87 7.35
CA ALA A 132 2.92 8.12 7.74
C ALA A 132 2.58 9.27 6.78
N SER A 133 2.55 9.01 5.47
CA SER A 133 2.16 9.99 4.45
C SER A 133 0.69 10.40 4.58
N CYS A 134 -0.22 9.44 4.82
CA CYS A 134 -1.63 9.72 5.06
C CYS A 134 -1.84 10.53 6.34
N TRP A 135 -1.09 10.23 7.40
CA TRP A 135 -1.12 10.98 8.65
C TRP A 135 -0.69 12.44 8.43
N LEU A 136 0.41 12.67 7.72
CA LEU A 136 0.86 14.01 7.35
C LEU A 136 -0.16 14.72 6.46
N LYS A 137 -0.73 14.04 5.47
CA LYS A 137 -1.76 14.60 4.60
C LYS A 137 -3.03 14.99 5.37
N PHE A 138 -3.42 14.21 6.38
CA PHE A 138 -4.61 14.47 7.18
C PHE A 138 -4.39 15.60 8.20
N HIS A 139 -3.27 15.59 8.93
CA HIS A 139 -3.01 16.54 10.01
C HIS A 139 -2.29 17.82 9.57
N HIS A 140 -1.46 17.74 8.52
CA HIS A 140 -0.63 18.84 8.03
C HIS A 140 -0.66 18.94 6.49
N PRO A 141 -1.85 19.07 5.86
CA PRO A 141 -1.99 19.01 4.40
C PRO A 141 -1.17 20.05 3.65
N ALA A 142 -1.04 21.27 4.19
CA ALA A 142 -0.24 22.33 3.59
C ALA A 142 1.26 21.99 3.57
N ALA A 143 1.81 21.55 4.71
CA ALA A 143 3.21 21.15 4.83
C ALA A 143 3.53 19.92 3.99
N PHE A 144 2.61 18.93 3.98
CA PHE A 144 2.73 17.75 3.15
C PHE A 144 2.78 18.11 1.67
N CYS A 145 1.87 18.97 1.20
CA CYS A 145 1.88 19.44 -0.20
C CYS A 145 3.14 20.24 -0.54
N ALA A 146 3.61 21.14 0.34
CA ALA A 146 4.86 21.87 0.14
C ALA A 146 6.05 20.91 -0.05
N GLY A 147 6.17 19.92 0.83
CA GLY A 147 7.21 18.88 0.72
C GLY A 147 7.12 18.10 -0.59
N LEU A 148 5.90 17.74 -1.03
CA LEU A 148 5.70 17.06 -2.32
C LEU A 148 6.05 17.92 -3.53
N LEU A 149 5.86 19.23 -3.46
CA LEU A 149 6.24 20.16 -4.53
C LEU A 149 7.76 20.33 -4.59
N ASN A 150 8.40 20.45 -3.43
CA ASN A 150 9.84 20.72 -3.34
C ASN A 150 10.70 19.50 -3.65
N ALA A 151 10.17 18.28 -3.49
CA ALA A 151 10.89 17.06 -3.85
C ALA A 151 10.81 16.71 -5.35
N GLN A 152 10.15 17.52 -6.18
CA GLN A 152 10.05 17.28 -7.64
C GLN A 152 11.42 17.28 -8.35
N PRO A 153 11.58 16.51 -9.45
CA PRO A 153 10.57 15.68 -10.10
C PRO A 153 10.25 14.38 -9.32
N MET A 154 8.97 14.09 -9.09
CA MET A 154 8.52 12.85 -8.44
C MET A 154 7.29 12.24 -9.12
N GLY A 155 7.23 10.90 -9.11
CA GLY A 155 6.00 10.12 -9.28
C GLY A 155 5.16 10.46 -10.53
N PHE A 156 3.84 10.20 -10.41
CA PHE A 156 2.88 10.26 -11.51
C PHE A 156 2.07 11.56 -11.57
N TYR A 157 2.07 12.38 -10.51
CA TYR A 157 1.19 13.54 -10.38
C TYR A 157 1.92 14.85 -10.66
N SER A 158 1.31 15.70 -11.49
CA SER A 158 1.85 17.03 -11.78
C SER A 158 1.74 17.97 -10.57
N PRO A 159 2.60 19.01 -10.45
CA PRO A 159 2.46 20.05 -9.43
C PRO A 159 1.06 20.68 -9.37
N HIS A 160 0.42 20.88 -10.53
CA HIS A 160 -0.96 21.38 -10.60
C HIS A 160 -1.97 20.43 -9.96
N THR A 161 -1.83 19.11 -10.20
CA THR A 161 -2.68 18.09 -9.58
C THR A 161 -2.54 18.11 -8.06
N LEU A 162 -1.32 18.24 -7.55
CA LEU A 162 -1.03 18.31 -6.11
C LEU A 162 -1.65 19.56 -5.46
N ALA A 163 -1.48 20.72 -6.10
CA ALA A 163 -2.07 21.98 -5.61
C ALA A 163 -3.61 21.93 -5.57
N GLN A 164 -4.25 21.34 -6.59
CA GLN A 164 -5.71 21.17 -6.60
C GLN A 164 -6.18 20.19 -5.53
N ASP A 165 -5.45 19.10 -5.30
CA ASP A 165 -5.75 18.17 -4.21
C ASP A 165 -5.66 18.87 -2.84
N ALA A 166 -4.60 19.65 -2.59
CA ALA A 166 -4.45 20.43 -1.36
C ALA A 166 -5.62 21.41 -1.14
N ARG A 167 -6.07 22.12 -2.19
CA ARG A 167 -7.26 22.99 -2.14
C ARG A 167 -8.53 22.24 -1.73
N ARG A 168 -8.75 21.04 -2.29
CA ARG A 168 -9.89 20.18 -1.94
C ARG A 168 -9.84 19.67 -0.49
N HIS A 169 -8.64 19.63 0.11
CA HIS A 169 -8.43 19.31 1.52
C HIS A 169 -8.38 20.56 2.41
N GLY A 170 -8.90 21.70 1.94
CA GLY A 170 -9.03 22.91 2.76
C GLY A 170 -7.75 23.74 2.90
N VAL A 171 -6.72 23.51 2.09
CA VAL A 171 -5.52 24.34 2.08
C VAL A 171 -5.73 25.58 1.20
N GLU A 172 -5.45 26.76 1.76
CA GLU A 172 -5.29 27.98 0.96
C GLU A 172 -3.99 27.87 0.14
N VAL A 173 -4.11 27.73 -1.18
CA VAL A 173 -2.94 27.65 -2.07
C VAL A 173 -2.80 28.94 -2.87
N ARG A 174 -1.77 29.72 -2.51
CA ARG A 174 -1.41 31.00 -3.12
C ARG A 174 -0.44 30.77 -4.28
N THR A 175 -0.66 31.47 -5.38
CA THR A 175 0.19 31.41 -6.59
C THR A 175 1.57 32.03 -6.34
N PRO A 176 2.55 31.81 -7.24
CA PRO A 176 3.80 32.52 -7.18
C PRO A 176 3.59 34.03 -7.20
N ASP A 177 4.36 34.75 -6.39
CA ASP A 177 4.34 36.21 -6.25
C ASP A 177 5.78 36.71 -6.25
N LEU A 178 6.08 37.72 -7.07
CA LEU A 178 7.45 38.20 -7.24
C LEU A 178 8.08 38.74 -5.96
N ASN A 179 7.29 39.32 -5.06
CA ASN A 179 7.76 39.98 -3.86
C ASN A 179 7.64 39.10 -2.60
N GLN A 180 6.85 38.03 -2.66
CA GLN A 180 6.56 37.18 -1.49
C GLN A 180 7.05 35.73 -1.65
N SER A 181 7.15 35.21 -2.87
CA SER A 181 7.57 33.82 -3.07
C SER A 181 9.07 33.65 -2.91
N GLU A 182 9.43 32.58 -2.20
CA GLU A 182 10.77 32.02 -2.24
C GLU A 182 11.00 31.17 -3.51
N ALA A 183 12.20 30.61 -3.67
CA ALA A 183 12.55 29.78 -4.81
C ALA A 183 11.67 28.51 -4.87
N ASP A 184 11.50 27.87 -3.72
CA ASP A 184 10.69 26.68 -3.49
C ASP A 184 9.37 27.03 -2.79
N ALA A 185 8.45 26.06 -2.70
CA ALA A 185 7.18 26.26 -2.03
C ALA A 185 7.36 26.39 -0.50
N THR A 186 6.65 27.34 0.11
CA THR A 186 6.75 27.69 1.53
C THR A 186 5.38 27.73 2.21
N LEU A 187 5.38 27.81 3.54
CA LEU A 187 4.18 27.98 4.35
C LEU A 187 4.07 29.41 4.85
N GLU A 188 2.88 29.98 4.78
CA GLU A 188 2.55 31.33 5.25
C GLU A 188 1.37 31.27 6.24
N PRO A 189 1.18 32.27 7.11
CA PRO A 189 -0.03 32.39 7.92
C PRO A 189 -1.30 32.39 7.04
N GLY A 190 -2.28 31.55 7.41
CA GLY A 190 -3.53 31.38 6.67
C GLY A 190 -4.52 32.53 6.90
N ALA A 191 -5.55 32.63 6.05
CA ALA A 191 -6.59 33.66 6.18
C ALA A 191 -7.38 33.60 7.51
N SER A 192 -7.55 32.40 8.09
CA SER A 192 -8.22 32.22 9.39
C SER A 192 -7.42 32.80 10.55
N ASP A 193 -6.09 32.80 10.48
CA ASP A 193 -5.21 33.44 11.47
C ASP A 193 -5.21 34.98 11.34
N ARG A 194 -5.66 35.52 10.20
CA ARG A 194 -5.71 36.97 9.93
C ARG A 194 -7.06 37.62 10.30
N GLY A 195 -7.98 36.88 10.93
CA GLY A 195 -9.25 37.40 11.44
C GLY A 195 -10.28 37.80 10.36
N THR A 196 -10.03 37.48 9.09
CA THR A 196 -10.95 37.76 7.99
C THR A 196 -12.03 36.68 7.92
N ARG A 197 -13.26 37.05 8.28
CA ARG A 197 -14.42 36.18 8.36
C ARG A 197 -15.41 36.60 7.27
N GLU A 198 -15.41 35.95 6.10
CA GLU A 198 -16.53 36.08 5.15
C GLU A 198 -16.89 34.80 4.38
N VAL A 199 -18.17 34.43 4.54
CA VAL A 199 -19.19 34.12 3.54
C VAL A 199 -18.77 33.29 2.32
N LEU A 200 -18.73 31.96 2.46
CA LEU A 200 -19.01 30.96 1.42
C LEU A 200 -19.22 29.59 2.12
N ASP A 201 -20.10 28.73 1.61
CA ASP A 201 -20.43 27.38 2.16
C ASP A 201 -19.27 26.35 2.08
N VAL A 202 -18.02 26.83 1.98
CA VAL A 202 -16.81 26.01 2.04
C VAL A 202 -16.20 26.24 3.42
N PRO A 203 -15.89 25.19 4.20
CA PRO A 203 -15.19 25.36 5.47
C PRO A 203 -13.95 26.24 5.26
N ALA A 204 -13.84 27.31 6.04
CA ALA A 204 -12.70 28.21 5.93
C ALA A 204 -11.39 27.41 6.07
N PRO A 205 -10.35 27.71 5.27
CA PRO A 205 -9.06 27.05 5.41
C PRO A 205 -8.55 27.12 6.85
N THR A 206 -8.33 25.97 7.49
CA THR A 206 -7.77 25.89 8.84
C THR A 206 -6.28 25.57 8.74
N GLY A 207 -5.42 26.44 9.29
CA GLY A 207 -3.98 26.26 9.32
C GLY A 207 -3.22 27.08 8.26
N PRO A 208 -1.92 26.80 8.07
CA PRO A 208 -1.06 27.62 7.21
C PRO A 208 -1.48 27.54 5.73
N ALA A 209 -1.35 28.66 5.04
CA ALA A 209 -1.45 28.73 3.59
C ALA A 209 -0.18 28.17 2.94
N LEU A 210 -0.33 27.55 1.78
CA LEU A 210 0.76 27.13 0.91
C LEU A 210 1.06 28.25 -0.09
N ARG A 211 2.30 28.74 -0.12
CA ARG A 211 2.82 29.62 -1.16
C ARG A 211 3.59 28.80 -2.18
N MET A 212 3.22 28.91 -3.45
CA MET A 212 4.01 28.34 -4.54
C MET A 212 5.32 29.12 -4.71
N GLY A 213 6.43 28.41 -4.85
CA GLY A 213 7.73 29.03 -5.14
C GLY A 213 7.80 29.59 -6.56
N ILE A 214 8.60 30.65 -6.76
CA ILE A 214 8.79 31.29 -8.07
C ILE A 214 9.40 30.31 -9.09
N GLY A 215 10.16 29.31 -8.63
CA GLY A 215 10.73 28.26 -9.47
C GLY A 215 9.68 27.34 -10.12
N SER A 216 8.43 27.35 -9.63
CA SER A 216 7.33 26.62 -10.26
C SER A 216 6.82 27.25 -11.56
N VAL A 217 7.17 28.52 -11.83
CA VAL A 217 6.81 29.20 -13.07
C VAL A 217 7.62 28.64 -14.22
N ARG A 218 6.92 28.20 -15.27
CA ARG A 218 7.54 27.63 -16.47
C ARG A 218 8.52 28.64 -17.08
N GLY A 219 9.76 28.21 -17.25
CA GLY A 219 10.83 29.03 -17.85
C GLY A 219 11.74 29.74 -16.84
N VAL A 220 11.39 29.80 -15.54
CA VAL A 220 12.28 30.35 -14.52
C VAL A 220 13.38 29.35 -14.17
N GLY A 221 12.99 28.14 -13.75
CA GLY A 221 13.95 27.11 -13.30
C GLY A 221 14.65 27.49 -11.99
N ARG A 222 15.38 26.52 -11.40
CA ARG A 222 15.92 26.68 -10.03
C ARG A 222 16.95 27.80 -9.90
N ASN A 223 17.87 27.93 -10.86
CA ASN A 223 18.97 28.90 -10.76
C ASN A 223 18.47 30.35 -10.82
N LEU A 224 17.55 30.66 -11.73
CA LEU A 224 16.98 32.00 -11.83
C LEU A 224 16.08 32.29 -10.63
N ALA A 225 15.31 31.31 -10.15
CA ALA A 225 14.49 31.45 -8.95
C ALA A 225 15.34 31.84 -7.74
N ALA A 226 16.46 31.15 -7.51
CA ALA A 226 17.38 31.47 -6.41
C ALA A 226 18.03 32.86 -6.56
N ALA A 227 18.33 33.29 -7.80
CA ALA A 227 18.87 34.62 -8.05
C ALA A 227 17.84 35.73 -7.79
N ILE A 228 16.57 35.51 -8.15
CA ILE A 228 15.48 36.46 -7.91
C ILE A 228 15.26 36.66 -6.41
N THR A 229 15.30 35.59 -5.62
CA THR A 229 14.99 35.67 -4.18
C THR A 229 16.17 36.13 -3.33
N ALA A 230 17.38 36.19 -3.89
CA ALA A 230 18.57 36.69 -3.21
C ALA A 230 18.78 38.21 -3.37
N ALA A 231 18.01 38.86 -4.26
CA ALA A 231 18.10 40.29 -4.58
C ALA A 231 17.15 41.12 -3.71
#